data_AF-A0A7J4NZD9-F1
#
_entry.id   AF-A0A7J4NZD9-F1
#
_cell.length_a   1.000
_cell.length_b   1.000
_cell.length_c   1.000
_cell.angle_alpha   90.00
_cell.angle_beta   90.00
_cell.angle_gamma   90.00
#
_symmetry.space_group_name_H-M   'P 1'
#
loop_
_entity.id
_entity.type
_entity.pdbx_description
1 polymer ?
#
loop_
_entity_poly.entity_id
_entity_poly.type
_entity_poly.pdbx_seq_one_letter_code
_entity_poly.pdbx_strand_id
1 'polypeptide(L)' 'MDESTVITKKGQFKLLESMIKKYALKPGDKIKFIERDEGVLLVPLTKAHPDHE' A
#
# COMPACT_ATOMS: atom_id res chain seq x y z
N MET A 1 3.61 18.02 6.96
CA MET A 1 4.74 17.26 6.40
C MET A 1 4.19 16.43 5.26
N ASP A 2 4.60 16.72 4.03
CA ASP A 2 4.17 16.01 2.82
C ASP A 2 4.94 14.69 2.72
N GLU A 3 4.29 13.58 3.09
CA GLU A 3 4.86 12.22 2.99
C GLU A 3 4.82 11.74 1.52
N SER A 4 5.89 12.01 0.75
CA SER A 4 6.06 11.51 -0.61
C SER A 4 7.00 10.30 -0.66
N THR A 5 6.66 9.26 -1.44
CA THR A 5 7.58 8.15 -1.74
C THR A 5 8.11 8.25 -3.17
N VAL A 6 9.33 7.77 -3.42
CA VAL A 6 9.97 7.81 -4.74
C VAL A 6 9.72 6.50 -5.49
N ILE A 7 9.26 6.60 -6.73
CA ILE A 7 9.17 5.47 -7.66
C ILE A 7 10.54 5.28 -8.30
N THR A 8 11.11 4.09 -8.14
CA THR A 8 12.37 3.70 -8.77
C THR A 8 12.21 3.56 -10.29
N LYS A 9 13.32 3.60 -11.03
CA LYS A 9 13.34 3.41 -12.50
C LYS A 9 12.75 2.08 -12.99
N LYS A 10 12.53 1.11 -12.09
CA LYS A 10 11.89 -0.18 -12.39
C LYS A 10 10.37 -0.16 -12.11
N GLY A 11 9.78 1.00 -11.82
CA GLY A 11 8.38 1.14 -11.43
C GLY A 11 8.06 0.63 -10.03
N GLN A 12 9.09 0.33 -9.22
CA GLN A 12 8.91 -0.13 -7.84
C GLN A 12 8.94 1.07 -6.90
N PHE A 13 8.08 1.10 -5.89
CA PHE A 13 8.13 2.10 -4.83
C PHE A 13 8.18 1.41 -3.47
N LYS A 14 8.78 2.09 -2.50
CA LYS A 14 8.80 1.61 -1.11
C LYS A 14 7.57 2.15 -0.40
N LEU A 15 6.78 1.27 0.19
CA LEU A 15 5.72 1.67 1.11
C LEU A 15 6.34 2.25 2.38
N LEU A 16 5.74 3.32 2.88
CA LEU A 16 6.16 3.96 4.12
C LEU A 16 5.85 3.04 5.30
N GLU A 17 6.71 3.03 6.32
CA GLU A 17 6.55 2.16 7.48
C GLU A 17 5.20 2.39 8.19
N SER A 18 4.73 3.64 8.24
CA SER A 18 3.42 4.03 8.74
C SER A 18 2.28 3.33 8.01
N MET A 19 2.36 3.19 6.67
CA MET A 19 1.35 2.49 5.88
C MET A 19 1.39 0.98 6.12
N ILE A 20 2.61 0.41 6.18
CA ILE A 20 2.80 -1.02 6.45
C ILE A 20 2.17 -1.39 7.80
N LYS A 21 2.40 -0.60 8.84
CA LYS A 21 1.81 -0.81 10.18
C LYS A 21 0.30 -0.58 10.16
N LYS A 22 -0.17 0.52 9.56
CA LYS A 22 -1.60 0.88 9.52
C LYS A 22 -2.45 -0.18 8.83
N TYR A 23 -1.94 -0.78 7.76
CA TYR A 23 -2.65 -1.80 6.97
C TYR A 23 -2.17 -3.22 7.25
N ALA A 24 -1.34 -3.42 8.28
CA ALA A 24 -0.77 -4.71 8.70
C ALA A 24 -0.17 -5.53 7.54
N LEU A 25 0.50 -4.86 6.59
CA LEU A 25 1.06 -5.49 5.40
C LEU A 25 2.27 -6.34 5.75
N LYS A 26 2.36 -7.53 5.17
CA LYS A 26 3.45 -8.49 5.31
C LYS A 26 4.13 -8.75 3.97
N PRO A 27 5.41 -9.13 3.97
CA PRO A 27 6.08 -9.60 2.76
C PRO A 27 5.29 -10.76 2.13
N GLY A 28 4.97 -10.62 0.85
CA GLY A 28 4.17 -11.61 0.10
C GLY A 28 2.67 -11.28 0.02
N ASP A 29 2.20 -10.24 0.72
CA ASP A 29 0.84 -9.75 0.54
C ASP A 29 0.59 -9.27 -0.89
N LYS A 30 -0.56 -9.65 -1.44
CA LYS A 30 -0.98 -9.20 -2.77
C LYS A 30 -1.71 -7.88 -2.64
N ILE A 31 -1.37 -6.91 -3.47
CA ILE A 31 -2.01 -5.60 -3.51
C ILE A 31 -2.61 -5.40 -4.91
N LYS A 32 -3.86 -4.98 -4.96
CA LYS A 32 -4.55 -4.58 -6.19
C LYS A 32 -4.33 -3.09 -6.45
N PHE A 33 -3.95 -2.78 -7.67
CA PHE A 33 -3.80 -1.43 -8.18
C PHE A 33 -5.06 -1.08 -8.97
N ILE A 34 -5.68 0.06 -8.66
CA ILE A 34 -6.87 0.55 -9.36
C ILE A 34 -6.57 1.97 -9.80
N GLU A 35 -6.46 2.18 -11.10
CA GLU A 35 -6.32 3.51 -11.70
C GLU A 35 -7.62 4.31 -11.54
N ARG A 36 -7.49 5.58 -11.17
CA ARG A 36 -8.54 6.59 -10.98
C ARG A 36 -8.08 7.88 -11.65
N ASP A 37 -9.01 8.79 -11.95
CA ASP A 37 -8.70 10.07 -12.60
C ASP A 37 -7.61 10.90 -11.88
N GLU A 38 -7.55 10.83 -10.55
CA GLU A 38 -6.57 11.58 -9.73
C GLU A 38 -5.41 10.73 -9.19
N GLY A 39 -5.28 9.45 -9.59
CA GLY A 39 -4.14 8.62 -9.19
C GLY A 39 -4.43 7.13 -9.12
N VAL A 40 -3.63 6.41 -8.33
CA VAL A 40 -3.73 4.96 -8.19
C VAL A 40 -4.13 4.60 -6.77
N LEU A 41 -5.27 3.91 -6.63
CA LEU A 41 -5.71 3.34 -5.37
C LEU A 41 -5.04 1.98 -5.15
N LEU A 42 -4.36 1.84 -4.02
CA LEU A 42 -3.71 0.61 -3.58
C LEU A 42 -4.61 -0.10 -2.57
N VAL A 43 -5.08 -1.30 -2.91
CA VAL A 43 -5.98 -2.09 -2.05
C VAL A 43 -5.32 -3.43 -1.72
N PRO A 44 -4.92 -3.71 -0.47
CA PRO A 44 -4.46 -5.04 -0.10
C PRO A 44 -5.58 -6.07 -0.33
N LEU A 45 -5.21 -7.19 -0.98
CA LEU A 45 -6.14 -8.29 -1.32
C LEU A 45 -6.26 -9.32 -0.21
N THR A 46 -5.31 -9.36 0.71
CA THR A 46 -5.50 -10.05 1.97
C THR A 46 -6.56 -9.29 2.75
N LYS A 47 -7.60 -10.01 3.18
CA LYS A 47 -8.56 -9.48 4.14
C LYS A 47 -7.72 -8.90 5.28
N ALA A 48 -7.79 -7.58 5.48
CA ALA A 48 -7.42 -7.00 6.77
C ALA A 48 -8.11 -7.90 7.80
N HIS A 49 -7.34 -8.64 8.60
CA HIS A 49 -7.91 -9.52 9.61
C HIS A 49 -8.90 -8.68 10.42
N PRO A 50 -10.22 -8.93 10.33
CA PRO A 50 -11.20 -8.24 11.14
C PRO A 50 -11.22 -8.97 12.48
N ASP A 51 -10.18 -8.77 13.30
CA ASP A 51 -10.10 -9.32 14.66
C ASP A 51 -9.65 -8.21 15.63
N HIS A 52 -10.27 -7.05 15.47
CA HIS A 52 -10.26 -6.01 16.49
C HIS A 52 -11.71 -5.55 16.69
N GLU A 53 -12.47 -6.39 17.38
CA GLU A 53 -13.61 -5.99 18.20
C GLU A 53 -13.30 -6.36 19.65
#